data_AF-A0A9W6T2X7-F1
#
_entry.id   AF-A0A9W6T2X7-F1
#
_cell.length_a   1.000
_cell.length_b   1.000
_cell.length_c   1.000
_cell.angle_alpha   90.00
_cell.angle_beta   90.00
_cell.angle_gamma   90.00
#
_symmetry.space_group_name_H-M   'P 1'
#
loop_
_entity.id
_entity.type
_entity.pdbx_description
1 polymer ?
#
loop_
_entity_poly.entity_id
_entity_poly.type
_entity_poly.pdbx_seq_one_letter_code
_entity_poly.pdbx_strand_id
1 'polypeptide(L)'
;MPIITPAYPSMCATHNITASTQKIIIKEMQRGLDIMNDIQFGKKDWSDLFTKHDFFYRYKFYLTIVTGTKGSYEDHLKWSGMVESKLRLLVQKLENVDGISLAHPYVKPFSKTFICSTQDQVYKIKEMYGTLEGEKYASENLEEIKIDDETDANKLEEDAKANNKFVVHLLKLYIGLDLDLKGKEKKMDIQVPCSDFDSICRNWASFDKDLYSLGIKYVKLYDLPNDVYDEDEKRPHKMKKRKNNKNGIGSKKMKVDSNATSTDSHNNQTAVNNSR
;
A
#
# COMPACT_ATOMS: atom_id res chain seq x y z
N MET A 1 18.16 -7.86 -9.61
CA MET A 1 17.61 -8.03 -10.99
C MET A 1 18.21 -6.98 -11.93
N PRO A 2 19.48 -7.14 -12.36
CA PRO A 2 20.19 -6.13 -13.15
C PRO A 2 19.74 -6.11 -14.61
N ILE A 3 19.43 -4.92 -15.13
CA ILE A 3 19.20 -4.65 -16.55
C ILE A 3 20.22 -3.59 -16.97
N ILE A 4 21.10 -3.96 -17.91
CA ILE A 4 22.28 -3.15 -18.28
C ILE A 4 22.00 -2.34 -19.54
N THR A 5 22.34 -1.06 -19.52
CA THR A 5 22.21 -0.19 -20.69
C THR A 5 23.20 -0.59 -21.79
N PRO A 6 22.79 -0.61 -23.07
CA PRO A 6 23.64 -1.06 -24.16
C PRO A 6 24.73 -0.04 -24.54
N ALA A 7 24.52 1.25 -24.27
CA ALA A 7 25.48 2.31 -24.57
C ALA A 7 26.61 2.36 -23.52
N TYR A 8 27.82 2.67 -23.97
CA TYR A 8 28.99 2.86 -23.11
C TYR A 8 29.03 4.30 -22.53
N PRO A 9 29.37 4.49 -21.24
CA PRO A 9 29.62 3.44 -20.24
C PRO A 9 28.31 2.75 -19.81
N SER A 10 28.31 1.42 -19.84
CA SER A 10 27.15 0.63 -19.45
C SER A 10 26.84 0.80 -17.96
N MET A 11 25.55 0.95 -17.64
CA MET A 11 25.07 1.18 -16.28
C MET A 11 23.86 0.28 -15.99
N CYS A 12 23.62 0.01 -14.70
CA CYS A 12 22.44 -0.71 -14.26
C CYS A 12 21.23 0.23 -14.19
N ALA A 13 20.26 0.04 -15.09
CA ALA A 13 19.03 0.84 -15.13
C ALA A 13 18.09 0.54 -13.95
N THR A 14 18.19 -0.65 -13.35
CA THR A 14 17.30 -1.15 -12.30
C THR A 14 17.95 -1.17 -10.91
N HIS A 15 18.90 -0.28 -10.65
CA HIS A 15 19.62 -0.21 -9.37
C HIS A 15 18.71 0.09 -8.14
N ASN A 16 17.51 0.62 -8.37
CA ASN A 16 16.52 0.92 -7.32
C ASN A 16 15.65 -0.27 -6.90
N ILE A 17 15.82 -1.45 -7.52
CA ILE A 17 15.05 -2.65 -7.13
C ILE A 17 15.49 -3.14 -5.75
N THR A 18 14.53 -3.37 -4.86
CA THR A 18 14.71 -3.96 -3.52
C THR A 18 14.32 -5.44 -3.53
N ALA A 19 14.56 -6.17 -2.43
CA ALA A 19 14.14 -7.56 -2.35
C ALA A 19 12.60 -7.68 -2.47
N SER A 20 11.87 -6.74 -1.86
CA SER A 20 10.40 -6.69 -1.94
C SER A 20 9.90 -6.40 -3.35
N THR A 21 10.41 -5.37 -4.02
CA THR A 21 9.95 -5.03 -5.38
C THR A 21 10.35 -6.10 -6.40
N GLN A 22 11.51 -6.76 -6.22
CA GLN A 22 11.87 -7.92 -7.03
C GLN A 22 10.85 -9.06 -6.90
N LYS A 23 10.44 -9.42 -5.68
CA LYS A 23 9.41 -10.45 -5.45
C LYS A 23 8.08 -10.09 -6.14
N ILE A 24 7.68 -8.81 -6.09
CA ILE A 24 6.47 -8.32 -6.74
C ILE A 24 6.57 -8.47 -8.26
N ILE A 25 7.67 -8.02 -8.86
CA ILE A 25 7.89 -8.10 -10.31
C ILE A 25 7.86 -9.55 -10.79
N ILE A 26 8.54 -10.47 -10.08
CA ILE A 26 8.52 -11.89 -10.41
C ILE A 26 7.11 -12.48 -10.30
N LYS A 27 6.34 -12.10 -9.27
CA LYS A 27 4.95 -12.55 -9.10
C LYS A 27 4.05 -12.06 -10.23
N GLU A 28 4.16 -10.79 -10.63
CA GLU A 28 3.36 -10.23 -11.73
C GLU A 28 3.78 -10.79 -13.09
N MET A 29 5.07 -11.12 -13.30
CA MET A 29 5.52 -11.87 -14.48
C MET A 29 4.90 -13.27 -14.55
N GLN A 30 4.82 -13.99 -13.42
CA GLN A 30 4.15 -15.29 -13.37
C GLN A 30 2.64 -15.16 -13.66
N ARG A 31 1.96 -14.18 -13.05
CA ARG A 31 0.54 -13.89 -13.36
C ARG A 31 0.35 -13.61 -14.85
N GLY A 32 1.24 -12.82 -15.46
CA GLY A 32 1.22 -12.52 -16.89
C GLY A 32 1.35 -13.79 -17.74
N LEU A 33 2.28 -14.68 -17.40
CA LEU A 33 2.44 -15.96 -18.09
C LEU A 33 1.15 -16.81 -18.02
N ASP A 34 0.56 -16.92 -16.83
CA ASP A 34 -0.66 -17.71 -16.64
C ASP A 34 -1.83 -17.16 -17.47
N ILE A 35 -2.00 -15.83 -17.50
CA ILE A 35 -3.06 -15.17 -18.29
C ILE A 35 -2.79 -15.32 -19.80
N MET A 36 -1.55 -15.13 -20.25
CA MET A 36 -1.21 -15.29 -21.68
C MET A 36 -1.41 -16.73 -22.16
N ASN A 37 -1.13 -17.72 -21.32
CA ASN A 37 -1.45 -19.12 -21.62
C ASN A 37 -2.98 -19.32 -21.75
N ASP A 38 -3.78 -18.77 -20.83
CA ASP A 38 -5.24 -18.82 -20.91
C ASP A 38 -5.78 -18.15 -22.20
N ILE A 39 -5.19 -17.03 -22.61
CA ILE A 39 -5.52 -16.34 -23.86
C ILE A 39 -5.19 -17.23 -25.07
N GLN A 40 -4.02 -17.87 -25.08
CA GLN A 40 -3.62 -18.78 -26.16
C GLN A 40 -4.59 -19.96 -26.32
N PHE A 41 -5.20 -20.42 -25.23
CA PHE A 41 -6.23 -21.48 -25.24
C PHE A 41 -7.66 -20.94 -25.40
N GLY A 42 -7.86 -19.64 -25.63
CA GLY A 42 -9.16 -19.02 -25.85
C GLY A 42 -10.06 -18.95 -24.60
N LYS A 43 -9.49 -18.99 -23.39
CA LYS A 43 -10.24 -18.92 -22.12
C LYS A 43 -10.40 -17.50 -21.58
N LYS A 44 -9.58 -16.56 -22.05
CA LYS A 44 -9.48 -15.18 -21.57
C LYS A 44 -9.20 -14.23 -22.73
N ASP A 45 -9.45 -12.95 -22.49
CA ASP A 45 -9.20 -11.87 -23.44
C ASP A 45 -7.98 -11.03 -23.04
N TRP A 46 -7.45 -10.24 -23.97
CA TRP A 46 -6.34 -9.32 -23.69
C TRP A 46 -6.68 -8.28 -22.62
N SER A 47 -7.95 -7.93 -22.44
CA SER A 47 -8.43 -7.06 -21.35
C SER A 47 -8.11 -7.62 -19.96
N ASP A 48 -8.09 -8.95 -19.79
CA ASP A 48 -7.79 -9.59 -18.50
C ASP A 48 -6.33 -9.36 -18.06
N LEU A 49 -5.41 -9.25 -19.03
CA LEU A 49 -4.00 -8.97 -18.75
C LEU A 49 -3.83 -7.56 -18.17
N PHE A 50 -4.59 -6.59 -18.69
CA PHE A 50 -4.52 -5.17 -18.33
C PHE A 50 -5.52 -4.77 -17.24
N THR A 51 -6.17 -5.73 -16.59
CA THR A 51 -7.03 -5.45 -15.44
C THR A 51 -6.23 -4.74 -14.34
N LYS A 52 -6.82 -3.70 -13.76
CA LYS A 52 -6.21 -2.89 -12.70
C LYS A 52 -5.77 -3.77 -11.51
N HIS A 53 -4.66 -3.39 -10.90
CA HIS A 53 -4.14 -4.08 -9.71
C HIS A 53 -5.08 -3.94 -8.49
N ASP A 54 -4.98 -4.89 -7.57
CA ASP A 54 -5.76 -4.95 -6.33
C ASP A 54 -4.99 -4.41 -5.11
N PHE A 55 -4.04 -3.48 -5.31
CA PHE A 55 -3.11 -3.01 -4.27
C PHE A 55 -3.81 -2.61 -2.95
N PHE A 56 -4.89 -1.84 -3.02
CA PHE A 56 -5.68 -1.36 -1.86
C PHE A 56 -6.72 -2.38 -1.36
N TYR A 57 -6.60 -3.64 -1.78
CA TYR A 57 -7.41 -4.79 -1.34
C TYR A 57 -6.55 -5.95 -0.82
N ARG A 58 -5.31 -6.05 -1.32
CA ARG A 58 -4.39 -7.16 -1.11
C ARG A 58 -3.82 -7.25 0.31
N TYR A 59 -3.58 -6.11 0.97
CA TYR A 59 -2.89 -6.06 2.27
C TYR A 59 -3.87 -5.77 3.41
N LYS A 60 -3.58 -6.29 4.60
CA LYS A 60 -4.35 -5.96 5.82
C LYS A 60 -3.93 -4.62 6.42
N PHE A 61 -2.68 -4.24 6.19
CA PHE A 61 -2.02 -3.10 6.81
C PHE A 61 -1.24 -2.32 5.75
N TYR A 62 -1.30 -1.00 5.88
CA TYR A 62 -0.61 -0.05 5.02
C TYR A 62 0.12 0.96 5.89
N LEU A 63 1.32 1.33 5.47
CA LEU A 63 2.01 2.51 5.97
C LEU A 63 1.68 3.67 5.05
N THR A 64 1.11 4.73 5.59
CA THR A 64 0.79 5.97 4.87
C THR A 64 1.78 7.04 5.28
N ILE A 65 2.62 7.46 4.34
CA ILE A 65 3.57 8.56 4.53
C ILE A 65 2.89 9.81 3.99
N VAL A 66 2.75 10.80 4.86
CA VAL A 66 2.05 12.05 4.59
C VAL A 66 3.07 13.17 4.66
N THR A 67 3.19 13.91 3.58
CA THR A 67 3.96 15.14 3.53
C THR A 67 3.00 16.31 3.46
N GLY A 68 3.34 17.40 4.12
CA GLY A 68 2.54 18.62 4.05
C GLY A 68 3.40 19.87 4.02
N THR A 69 3.01 20.83 3.19
CA THR A 69 3.66 22.12 3.04
C THR A 69 2.63 23.21 3.22
N LYS A 70 2.95 24.22 4.05
CA LYS A 70 2.15 25.44 4.20
C LYS A 70 2.77 26.53 3.32
N GLY A 71 1.97 27.22 2.51
CA GLY A 71 2.46 28.26 1.60
C GLY A 71 2.70 27.71 0.21
N SER A 72 3.93 27.85 -0.30
CA SER A 72 4.22 27.68 -1.73
C SER A 72 4.03 26.27 -2.28
N TYR A 73 3.36 26.17 -3.44
CA TYR A 73 3.32 24.93 -4.21
C TYR A 73 4.71 24.51 -4.74
N GLU A 74 5.58 25.47 -5.09
CA GLU A 74 6.95 25.17 -5.53
C GLU A 74 7.74 24.49 -4.39
N ASP A 75 7.60 25.02 -3.17
CA ASP A 75 8.20 24.43 -1.98
C ASP A 75 7.59 23.06 -1.66
N HIS A 76 6.31 22.86 -1.98
CA HIS A 76 5.67 21.56 -1.86
C HIS A 76 6.28 20.53 -2.82
N LEU A 77 6.53 20.89 -4.08
CA LEU A 77 7.18 20.00 -5.05
C LEU A 77 8.59 19.61 -4.61
N LYS A 78 9.37 20.57 -4.09
CA LYS A 78 10.71 20.31 -3.56
C LYS A 78 10.67 19.35 -2.36
N TRP A 79 9.79 19.63 -1.39
CA TRP A 79 9.69 18.83 -0.17
C TRP A 79 9.14 17.43 -0.45
N SER A 80 8.01 17.33 -1.14
CA SER A 80 7.38 16.05 -1.45
C SER A 80 8.27 15.19 -2.35
N GLY A 81 8.91 15.77 -3.37
CA GLY A 81 9.87 15.08 -4.22
C GLY A 81 11.11 14.58 -3.46
N MET A 82 11.61 15.36 -2.48
CA MET A 82 12.69 14.91 -1.61
C MET A 82 12.25 13.69 -0.78
N VAL A 83 11.09 13.74 -0.12
CA VAL A 83 10.58 12.61 0.67
C VAL A 83 10.31 11.38 -0.21
N GLU A 84 9.70 11.56 -1.38
CA GLU A 84 9.45 10.50 -2.36
C GLU A 84 10.75 9.82 -2.80
N SER A 85 11.81 10.60 -3.07
CA SER A 85 13.13 10.06 -3.44
C SER A 85 13.75 9.16 -2.36
N LYS A 86 13.36 9.34 -1.09
CA LYS A 86 13.87 8.56 0.06
C LYS A 86 12.97 7.40 0.41
N LEU A 87 11.76 7.29 -0.13
CA LEU A 87 10.79 6.23 0.21
C LEU A 87 11.40 4.84 0.06
N ARG A 88 12.26 4.64 -0.95
CA ARG A 88 12.98 3.38 -1.16
C ARG A 88 13.83 2.97 0.05
N LEU A 89 14.45 3.92 0.75
CA LEU A 89 15.27 3.63 1.93
C LEU A 89 14.40 3.09 3.07
N LEU A 90 13.18 3.61 3.23
CA LEU A 90 12.22 3.08 4.19
C LEU A 90 11.80 1.65 3.82
N VAL A 91 11.50 1.38 2.54
CA VAL A 91 11.19 0.02 2.06
C VAL A 91 12.34 -0.95 2.36
N GLN A 92 13.59 -0.55 2.12
CA GLN A 92 14.78 -1.35 2.42
C GLN A 92 14.95 -1.63 3.92
N LYS A 93 14.58 -0.69 4.79
CA LYS A 93 14.60 -0.93 6.23
C LYS A 93 13.47 -1.85 6.67
N LEU A 94 12.26 -1.65 6.15
CA LEU A 94 11.09 -2.45 6.47
C LEU A 94 11.25 -3.92 6.05
N GLU A 95 11.84 -4.20 4.88
CA GLU A 95 12.02 -5.59 4.44
C GLU A 95 13.02 -6.40 5.28
N ASN A 96 13.79 -5.73 6.15
CA ASN A 96 14.70 -6.36 7.11
C ASN A 96 14.10 -6.49 8.53
N VAL A 97 12.88 -6.00 8.76
CA VAL A 97 12.21 -6.13 10.06
C VAL A 97 11.61 -7.52 10.20
N ASP A 98 11.90 -8.18 11.32
CA ASP A 98 11.31 -9.46 11.65
C ASP A 98 9.78 -9.38 11.67
N GLY A 99 9.14 -10.28 10.92
CA GLY A 99 7.68 -10.34 10.78
C GLY A 99 7.12 -9.63 9.55
N ILE A 100 7.92 -8.84 8.80
CA ILE A 100 7.55 -8.35 7.46
C ILE A 100 8.00 -9.36 6.40
N SER A 101 7.06 -9.95 5.66
CA SER A 101 7.40 -10.78 4.49
C SER A 101 7.68 -9.94 3.24
N LEU A 102 6.95 -8.83 3.10
CA LEU A 102 6.97 -7.96 1.93
C LEU A 102 6.55 -6.53 2.32
N ALA A 103 7.36 -5.55 1.90
CA ALA A 103 6.99 -4.14 1.90
C ALA A 103 6.79 -3.67 0.46
N HIS A 104 5.54 -3.42 0.06
CA HIS A 104 5.16 -3.06 -1.31
C HIS A 104 4.89 -1.55 -1.43
N PRO A 105 5.82 -0.73 -1.94
CA PRO A 105 5.54 0.68 -2.21
C PRO A 105 4.55 0.82 -3.38
N TYR A 106 3.55 1.68 -3.22
CA TYR A 106 2.66 2.07 -4.30
C TYR A 106 3.37 3.03 -5.25
N VAL A 107 3.05 2.95 -6.54
CA VAL A 107 3.81 3.62 -7.61
C VAL A 107 3.36 5.06 -7.91
N LYS A 108 2.20 5.49 -7.39
CA LYS A 108 1.67 6.85 -7.63
C LYS A 108 1.42 7.57 -6.30
N PRO A 109 1.87 8.83 -6.14
CA PRO A 109 1.46 9.67 -5.03
C PRO A 109 0.01 10.15 -5.19
N PHE A 110 -0.61 10.50 -4.07
CA PHE A 110 -1.91 11.20 -4.04
C PHE A 110 -1.69 12.60 -3.48
N SER A 111 -1.95 13.63 -4.27
CA SER A 111 -1.77 15.03 -3.85
C SER A 111 -3.13 15.72 -3.72
N LYS A 112 -3.28 16.55 -2.69
CA LYS A 112 -4.44 17.42 -2.48
C LYS A 112 -4.02 18.76 -1.89
N THR A 113 -4.71 19.82 -2.29
CA THR A 113 -4.51 21.16 -1.76
C THR A 113 -5.77 21.62 -1.04
N PHE A 114 -5.59 22.24 0.13
CA PHE A 114 -6.68 22.74 0.96
C PHE A 114 -6.46 24.19 1.35
N ILE A 115 -7.54 24.98 1.39
CA ILE A 115 -7.57 26.28 2.06
C ILE A 115 -8.04 26.09 3.50
N CYS A 116 -7.24 26.59 4.44
CA CYS A 116 -7.53 26.61 5.87
C CYS A 116 -7.71 28.06 6.33
N SER A 117 -8.80 28.37 7.03
CA SER A 117 -9.03 29.71 7.59
C SER A 117 -8.27 29.96 8.89
N THR A 118 -7.86 28.89 9.59
CA THR A 118 -7.21 28.99 10.91
C THR A 118 -5.97 28.13 10.99
N GLN A 119 -5.02 28.50 11.85
CA GLN A 119 -3.82 27.71 12.11
C GLN A 119 -4.17 26.35 12.74
N ASP A 120 -5.24 26.27 13.52
CA ASP A 120 -5.74 25.01 14.10
C ASP A 120 -6.20 24.03 13.02
N GLN A 121 -6.87 24.51 11.97
CA GLN A 121 -7.24 23.69 10.81
C GLN A 121 -6.00 23.15 10.10
N VAL A 122 -4.95 23.97 9.94
CA VAL A 122 -3.67 23.56 9.35
C VAL A 122 -3.03 22.43 10.17
N TYR A 123 -2.99 22.57 11.49
CA TYR A 123 -2.44 21.54 12.37
C TYR A 123 -3.26 20.24 12.29
N LYS A 124 -4.59 20.35 12.42
CA LYS A 124 -5.53 19.23 12.37
C LYS A 124 -5.46 18.45 11.05
N ILE A 125 -5.40 19.14 9.91
CA ILE A 125 -5.32 18.44 8.63
C ILE A 125 -3.96 17.77 8.44
N LYS A 126 -2.85 18.43 8.80
CA LYS A 126 -1.51 17.81 8.77
C LYS A 126 -1.46 16.55 9.64
N GLU A 127 -2.08 16.58 10.81
CA GLU A 127 -2.11 15.43 11.74
C GLU A 127 -3.07 14.32 11.30
N MET A 128 -4.26 14.63 10.75
CA MET A 128 -5.30 13.62 10.45
C MET A 128 -5.30 13.11 9.01
N TYR A 129 -4.76 13.85 8.04
CA TYR A 129 -4.76 13.45 6.64
C TYR A 129 -4.08 12.09 6.39
N GLY A 130 -4.64 11.26 5.50
CA GLY A 130 -4.18 9.90 5.27
C GLY A 130 -4.92 8.80 6.04
N THR A 131 -5.89 9.16 6.87
CA THR A 131 -6.91 8.24 7.40
C THR A 131 -8.29 8.62 6.89
N LEU A 132 -9.26 7.71 7.01
CA LEU A 132 -10.65 8.01 6.70
C LEU A 132 -11.22 9.17 7.53
N GLU A 133 -10.82 9.27 8.80
CA GLU A 133 -11.24 10.37 9.68
C GLU A 133 -10.72 11.72 9.18
N GLY A 134 -9.47 11.76 8.71
CA GLY A 134 -8.89 12.96 8.12
C GLY A 134 -9.57 13.41 6.84
N GLU A 135 -10.00 12.46 6.01
CA GLU A 135 -10.77 12.77 4.80
C GLU A 135 -12.14 13.36 5.14
N LYS A 136 -12.87 12.78 6.10
CA LYS A 136 -14.15 13.33 6.58
C LYS A 136 -13.97 14.74 7.11
N TYR A 137 -12.97 14.94 7.96
CA TYR A 137 -12.63 16.27 8.48
C TYR A 137 -12.37 17.27 7.36
N ALA A 138 -11.57 16.88 6.35
CA ALA A 138 -11.28 17.73 5.20
C ALA A 138 -12.55 18.11 4.44
N SER A 139 -13.42 17.13 4.14
CA SER A 139 -14.66 17.37 3.39
C SER A 139 -15.67 18.27 4.12
N GLU A 140 -15.70 18.23 5.45
CA GLU A 140 -16.66 18.98 6.26
C GLU A 140 -16.14 20.37 6.65
N ASN A 141 -14.83 20.57 6.72
CA ASN A 141 -14.23 21.75 7.35
C ASN A 141 -13.30 22.56 6.44
N LEU A 142 -12.88 22.01 5.30
CA LEU A 142 -11.87 22.62 4.42
C LEU A 142 -12.38 22.73 2.98
N GLU A 143 -11.84 23.69 2.26
CA GLU A 143 -12.07 23.88 0.84
C GLU A 143 -10.93 23.19 0.07
N GLU A 144 -11.25 22.13 -0.67
CA GLU A 144 -10.31 21.42 -1.55
C GLU A 144 -10.16 22.16 -2.88
N ILE A 145 -8.92 22.39 -3.30
CA ILE A 145 -8.60 22.95 -4.61
C ILE A 145 -7.87 21.92 -5.45
N LYS A 146 -8.30 21.78 -6.69
CA LYS A 146 -7.57 21.03 -7.71
C LYS A 146 -6.54 21.95 -8.34
N ILE A 147 -5.26 21.58 -8.24
CA ILE A 147 -4.18 22.23 -8.98
C ILE A 147 -3.99 21.45 -10.27
N ASP A 148 -4.20 22.12 -11.40
CA ASP A 148 -3.90 21.64 -12.74
C ASP A 148 -2.87 22.55 -13.42
N ASP A 149 -2.50 22.24 -14.67
CA ASP A 149 -1.49 22.98 -15.42
C ASP A 149 -1.91 24.43 -15.74
N GLU A 150 -3.21 24.74 -15.63
CA GLU A 150 -3.77 26.09 -15.86
C GLU A 150 -3.90 26.89 -14.55
N THR A 151 -3.72 26.24 -13.41
CA THR A 151 -3.86 26.86 -12.09
C THR A 151 -2.64 27.72 -11.75
N ASP A 152 -2.83 29.04 -11.63
CA ASP A 152 -1.82 29.94 -11.07
C ASP A 152 -1.75 29.79 -9.55
N ALA A 153 -0.88 28.87 -9.10
CA ALA A 153 -0.67 28.59 -7.68
C ALA A 153 -0.20 29.82 -6.89
N ASN A 154 0.59 30.71 -7.50
CA ASN A 154 1.07 31.92 -6.84
C ASN A 154 -0.09 32.88 -6.56
N LYS A 155 -0.96 33.09 -7.55
CA LYS A 155 -2.15 33.93 -7.37
C LYS A 155 -3.09 33.38 -6.31
N LEU A 156 -3.29 32.06 -6.29
CA LEU A 156 -4.10 31.37 -5.29
C LEU A 156 -3.58 31.58 -3.86
N GLU A 157 -2.27 31.58 -3.69
CA GLU A 157 -1.62 31.87 -2.41
C GLU A 157 -1.75 33.36 -2.02
N GLU A 158 -1.58 34.27 -2.97
CA GLU A 158 -1.79 35.70 -2.76
C GLU A 158 -3.23 36.01 -2.34
N ASP A 159 -4.22 35.44 -3.02
CA ASP A 159 -5.64 35.58 -2.73
C ASP A 159 -5.99 34.98 -1.36
N ALA A 160 -5.44 33.81 -1.02
CA ALA A 160 -5.61 33.22 0.30
C ALA A 160 -5.02 34.11 1.40
N LYS A 161 -3.81 34.64 1.18
CA LYS A 161 -3.11 35.52 2.12
C LYS A 161 -3.85 36.85 2.30
N ALA A 162 -4.38 37.44 1.23
CA ALA A 162 -5.20 38.64 1.28
C ALA A 162 -6.46 38.46 2.15
N ASN A 163 -7.00 37.23 2.18
CA ASN A 163 -8.15 36.85 3.00
C ASN A 163 -7.78 36.30 4.39
N ASN A 164 -6.50 36.42 4.82
CA ASN A 164 -5.98 35.85 6.06
C ASN A 164 -6.19 34.32 6.19
N LYS A 165 -6.22 33.61 5.06
CA LYS A 165 -6.29 32.15 4.98
C LYS A 165 -4.91 31.55 4.71
N PHE A 166 -4.80 30.25 4.89
CA PHE A 166 -3.58 29.46 4.68
C PHE A 166 -3.82 28.41 3.61
N VAL A 167 -2.88 28.28 2.68
CA VAL A 167 -2.85 27.20 1.71
C VAL A 167 -1.99 26.08 2.24
N VAL A 168 -2.50 24.85 2.18
CA VAL A 168 -1.80 23.64 2.60
C VAL A 168 -1.83 22.63 1.47
N HIS A 169 -0.65 22.24 1.01
CA HIS A 169 -0.45 21.18 0.03
C HIS A 169 -0.05 19.89 0.73
N LEU A 170 -0.71 18.79 0.42
CA LEU A 170 -0.50 17.51 1.07
C LEU A 170 -0.28 16.42 0.02
N LEU A 171 0.68 15.52 0.28
CA LEU A 171 0.94 14.36 -0.58
C LEU A 171 1.04 13.09 0.26
N LYS A 172 0.39 12.02 -0.20
CA LYS A 172 0.39 10.69 0.42
C LYS A 172 1.10 9.68 -0.45
N LEU A 173 1.93 8.88 0.20
CA LEU A 173 2.56 7.68 -0.35
C LEU A 173 2.10 6.48 0.49
N TYR A 174 1.98 5.32 -0.14
CA TYR A 174 1.52 4.10 0.52
C TYR A 174 2.56 2.99 0.39
N ILE A 175 2.73 2.22 1.47
CA ILE A 175 3.44 0.95 1.46
C ILE A 175 2.51 -0.12 2.01
N GLY A 176 2.14 -1.11 1.19
CA GLY A 176 1.41 -2.29 1.62
C GLY A 176 2.33 -3.23 2.39
N LEU A 177 1.90 -3.70 3.56
CA LEU A 177 2.68 -4.59 4.40
C LEU A 177 2.03 -5.97 4.43
N ASP A 178 2.80 -6.98 4.00
CA ASP A 178 2.46 -8.38 4.22
C ASP A 178 3.26 -8.92 5.42
N LEU A 179 2.58 -9.66 6.29
CA LEU A 179 3.11 -10.08 7.59
C LEU A 179 3.22 -11.59 7.67
N ASP A 180 4.41 -12.10 8.00
CA ASP A 180 4.64 -13.54 8.23
C ASP A 180 4.58 -13.85 9.72
N LEU A 181 3.37 -13.92 10.26
CA LEU A 181 3.13 -14.23 11.67
C LEU A 181 3.21 -15.75 11.91
N LYS A 182 4.42 -16.32 11.80
CA LYS A 182 4.72 -17.73 12.14
C LYS A 182 4.65 -18.00 13.66
N GLY A 183 3.51 -17.71 14.28
CA GLY A 183 3.19 -18.12 15.65
C GLY A 183 3.94 -17.40 16.78
N LYS A 184 4.77 -16.39 16.49
CA LYS A 184 5.39 -15.50 17.50
C LYS A 184 4.87 -14.07 17.35
N GLU A 185 5.02 -13.30 18.43
CA GLU A 185 4.32 -12.06 18.79
C GLU A 185 3.70 -11.22 17.66
N LYS A 186 2.44 -10.81 17.85
CA LYS A 186 1.64 -10.01 16.91
C LYS A 186 2.11 -8.55 16.74
N LYS A 187 3.24 -8.16 17.36
CA LYS A 187 3.74 -6.80 17.34
C LYS A 187 5.02 -6.76 16.55
N MET A 188 4.93 -6.10 15.40
CA MET A 188 6.06 -5.78 14.56
C MET A 188 6.53 -4.39 14.93
N ASP A 189 7.79 -4.28 15.32
CA ASP A 189 8.39 -2.98 15.64
C ASP A 189 8.87 -2.31 14.37
N ILE A 190 8.03 -1.43 13.82
CA ILE A 190 8.37 -0.55 12.69
C ILE A 190 8.87 0.82 13.16
N GLN A 191 8.95 1.06 14.46
CA GLN A 191 9.26 2.38 15.01
C GLN A 191 10.66 2.82 14.59
N VAL A 192 11.65 1.92 14.64
CA VAL A 192 13.04 2.22 14.25
C VAL A 192 13.15 2.60 12.77
N PRO A 193 12.69 1.79 11.80
CA PRO A 193 12.66 2.20 10.39
C PRO A 193 11.96 3.53 10.13
N CYS A 194 10.82 3.77 10.81
CA CYS A 194 10.04 4.99 10.62
C CYS A 194 10.74 6.21 11.21
N SER A 195 11.33 6.09 12.42
CA SER A 195 12.08 7.16 13.08
C SER A 195 13.34 7.52 12.30
N ASP A 196 14.03 6.53 11.75
CA ASP A 196 15.20 6.76 10.92
C ASP A 196 14.83 7.49 9.63
N PHE A 197 13.73 7.09 8.99
CA PHE A 197 13.23 7.77 7.79
C PHE A 197 12.82 9.21 8.08
N ASP A 198 12.09 9.44 9.19
CA ASP A 198 11.74 10.78 9.64
C ASP A 198 13.00 11.64 9.88
N SER A 199 14.02 11.07 10.52
CA SER A 199 15.30 11.75 10.73
C SER A 199 16.02 12.08 9.42
N ILE A 200 16.05 11.15 8.45
CA ILE A 200 16.65 11.39 7.12
C ILE A 200 15.94 12.55 6.41
N CYS A 201 14.62 12.59 6.45
CA CYS A 201 13.84 13.64 5.79
C CYS A 201 14.00 15.00 6.50
N ARG A 202 13.98 15.03 7.84
CA ARG A 202 14.13 16.27 8.62
C ARG A 202 15.55 16.84 8.60
N ASN A 203 16.56 16.03 8.31
CA ASN A 203 17.94 16.48 8.13
C ASN A 203 18.22 17.12 6.77
N TRP A 204 17.20 17.26 5.91
CA TRP A 204 17.33 18.02 4.68
C TRP A 204 17.65 19.49 4.97
N ALA A 205 18.66 20.06 4.29
CA ALA A 205 19.20 21.37 4.62
C ALA A 205 18.17 22.51 4.56
N SER A 206 17.16 22.38 3.69
CA SER A 206 16.09 23.37 3.55
C SER A 206 14.88 23.10 4.45
N PHE A 207 14.94 22.11 5.35
CA PHE A 207 13.80 21.75 6.18
C PHE A 207 13.47 22.82 7.23
N ASP A 208 12.30 23.41 7.09
CA ASP A 208 11.65 24.28 8.07
C ASP A 208 10.45 23.57 8.72
N LYS A 209 10.39 23.58 10.05
CA LYS A 209 9.33 22.94 10.86
C LYS A 209 7.99 23.66 10.76
N ASP A 210 7.98 24.96 10.48
CA ASP A 210 6.75 25.75 10.40
C ASP A 210 6.10 25.60 9.01
N LEU A 211 6.91 25.43 7.97
CA LEU A 211 6.47 25.22 6.60
C LEU A 211 6.15 23.74 6.33
N TYR A 212 7.11 22.85 6.59
CA TYR A 212 7.03 21.44 6.22
C TYR A 212 6.59 20.54 7.37
N SER A 213 5.94 19.45 6.99
CA SER A 213 5.50 18.40 7.91
C SER A 213 5.68 17.04 7.25
N LEU A 214 6.00 16.06 8.10
CA LEU A 214 6.08 14.64 7.78
C LEU A 214 5.30 13.88 8.84
N GLY A 215 4.40 13.03 8.41
CA GLY A 215 3.67 12.09 9.25
C GLY A 215 3.77 10.68 8.66
N ILE A 216 4.01 9.69 9.51
CA ILE A 216 4.00 8.28 9.10
C ILE A 216 2.92 7.60 9.91
N LYS A 217 1.94 7.00 9.22
CA LYS A 217 0.74 6.42 9.83
C LYS A 217 0.62 4.95 9.51
N TYR A 218 0.31 4.17 10.53
CA TYR A 218 -0.05 2.78 10.36
C TYR A 218 -1.56 2.64 10.22
N VAL A 219 -2.02 2.40 8.99
CA VAL A 219 -3.43 2.37 8.61
C VAL A 219 -3.84 0.95 8.27
N LYS A 220 -5.04 0.55 8.71
CA LYS A 220 -5.61 -0.76 8.38
C LYS A 220 -6.39 -0.66 7.09
N LEU A 221 -6.53 -1.77 6.37
CA LEU A 221 -7.28 -1.83 5.09
C LEU A 221 -8.62 -1.09 5.11
N TYR A 222 -9.41 -1.29 6.16
CA TYR A 222 -10.74 -0.70 6.30
C TYR A 222 -10.75 0.76 6.74
N ASP A 223 -9.59 1.36 7.03
CA ASP A 223 -9.43 2.75 7.46
C ASP A 223 -8.65 3.59 6.43
N LEU A 224 -8.35 2.98 5.28
CA LEU A 224 -7.84 3.72 4.13
C LEU A 224 -8.87 4.79 3.69
N PRO A 225 -8.40 5.98 3.30
CA PRO A 225 -9.24 7.00 2.68
C PRO A 225 -9.93 6.47 1.41
N ASN A 226 -11.04 7.08 1.01
CA ASN A 226 -11.78 6.68 -0.19
C ASN A 226 -11.09 7.11 -1.49
N ASP A 227 -10.19 8.10 -1.44
CA ASP A 227 -9.47 8.60 -2.62
C ASP A 227 -8.47 7.60 -3.24
N VAL A 228 -8.27 6.44 -2.60
CA VAL A 228 -7.46 5.35 -3.14
C VAL A 228 -8.27 4.38 -4.03
N TYR A 229 -9.59 4.50 -4.04
CA TYR A 229 -10.51 3.67 -4.81
C TYR A 229 -11.05 4.48 -5.99
N ASP A 230 -11.16 3.85 -7.17
CA ASP A 230 -11.80 4.48 -8.33
C ASP A 230 -13.34 4.52 -8.15
N GLU A 231 -14.04 5.21 -9.05
CA GLU A 231 -15.50 5.39 -8.98
C GLU A 231 -16.29 4.06 -8.96
N ASP A 232 -15.78 3.02 -9.63
CA ASP A 232 -16.38 1.69 -9.68
C ASP A 232 -15.95 0.78 -8.51
N GLU A 233 -14.95 1.19 -7.73
CA GLU A 233 -14.34 0.41 -6.67
C GLU A 233 -14.99 0.72 -5.32
N LYS A 234 -15.43 -0.32 -4.62
CA LYS A 234 -15.98 -0.18 -3.26
C LYS A 234 -14.93 -0.48 -2.21
N ARG A 235 -14.88 0.35 -1.18
CA ARG A 235 -14.03 0.13 -0.02
C ARG A 235 -14.40 -1.19 0.71
N PRO A 236 -13.42 -1.97 1.16
CA PRO A 236 -13.67 -3.13 2.01
C PRO A 236 -14.26 -2.76 3.37
N HIS A 237 -15.40 -3.37 3.72
CA HIS A 237 -15.99 -3.22 5.04
C HIS A 237 -15.59 -4.37 5.98
N LYS A 238 -15.43 -4.06 7.27
CA LYS A 238 -15.34 -5.10 8.31
C LYS A 238 -16.61 -5.93 8.30
N MET A 239 -16.51 -7.24 8.03
CA MET A 239 -17.61 -8.15 8.34
C MET A 239 -17.86 -8.08 9.86
N LYS A 240 -19.05 -7.63 10.27
CA LYS A 240 -19.48 -7.75 11.67
C LYS A 240 -19.43 -9.22 12.03
N LYS A 241 -18.58 -9.61 12.98
CA LYS A 241 -18.65 -10.95 13.57
C LYS A 241 -20.09 -11.17 14.02
N ARG A 242 -20.78 -12.16 13.43
CA ARG A 242 -22.05 -12.64 13.98
C ARG A 242 -21.80 -12.93 15.45
N LYS A 243 -22.49 -12.23 16.35
CA LYS A 243 -22.58 -12.62 17.76
C LYS A 243 -23.16 -14.03 17.73
N ASN A 244 -22.34 -15.04 18.02
CA ASN A 244 -22.88 -16.32 18.43
C ASN A 244 -23.60 -16.05 19.75
N ASN A 245 -24.92 -15.90 19.67
CA ASN A 245 -25.78 -16.05 20.84
C ASN A 245 -25.57 -17.48 21.33
N LYS A 246 -24.71 -17.64 22.34
CA LYS A 246 -24.76 -18.80 23.23
C LYS A 246 -26.04 -18.64 24.03
N ASN A 247 -27.13 -19.23 23.55
CA ASN A 247 -28.20 -19.79 24.36
C ASN A 247 -28.72 -20.99 23.59
N GLY A 248 -28.57 -22.17 24.19
CA GLY A 248 -28.64 -23.46 23.52
C GLY A 248 -30.04 -23.91 23.14
N ILE A 249 -30.07 -24.90 22.26
CA ILE A 249 -30.65 -26.24 22.47
C ILE A 249 -30.05 -27.12 21.37
N GLY A 250 -29.48 -28.25 21.77
CA GLY A 250 -28.77 -29.14 20.87
C GLY A 250 -29.70 -30.01 20.02
N SER A 251 -29.27 -30.36 18.82
CA SER A 251 -29.56 -31.66 18.22
C SER A 251 -28.66 -31.96 17.02
N LYS A 252 -27.89 -33.04 17.18
CA LYS A 252 -27.44 -34.03 16.19
C LYS A 252 -26.52 -33.58 15.03
N LYS A 253 -25.23 -33.86 15.24
CA LYS A 253 -24.31 -34.31 14.18
C LYS A 253 -24.92 -35.51 13.45
N MET A 254 -25.11 -35.41 12.13
CA MET A 254 -25.16 -36.58 11.26
C MET A 254 -23.73 -37.04 10.98
N LYS A 255 -23.38 -38.23 11.49
CA LYS A 255 -22.31 -39.06 10.94
C LYS A 255 -22.83 -39.63 9.63
N VAL A 256 -22.07 -39.49 8.55
CA VAL A 256 -22.22 -40.33 7.37
C VAL A 256 -21.31 -41.53 7.60
N ASP A 257 -21.92 -42.66 7.91
CA ASP A 257 -21.26 -43.96 7.87
C ASP A 257 -21.02 -44.33 6.40
N SER A 258 -19.75 -44.59 6.06
CA SER A 258 -19.38 -45.28 4.83
C SER A 258 -18.94 -46.67 5.23
N ASN A 259 -19.75 -47.67 4.91
CA ASN A 259 -19.33 -49.06 5.00
C ASN A 259 -19.81 -49.83 3.77
N ALA A 260 -18.84 -50.55 3.21
CA ALA A 260 -18.92 -51.70 2.33
C ALA A 260 -19.43 -51.49 0.89
N THR A 261 -18.52 -51.59 -0.08
CA THR A 261 -18.45 -52.82 -0.88
C THR A 261 -17.04 -53.05 -1.41
N SER A 262 -16.56 -54.26 -1.15
CA SER A 262 -15.27 -54.86 -1.46
C SER A 262 -15.17 -55.24 -2.94
N THR A 263 -14.04 -54.91 -3.57
CA THR A 263 -13.53 -55.61 -4.75
C THR A 263 -12.03 -55.84 -4.57
N ASP A 264 -11.67 -56.98 -4.00
CA ASP A 264 -10.30 -57.49 -4.02
C ASP A 264 -10.03 -58.11 -5.40
N SER A 265 -9.09 -57.53 -6.13
CA SER A 265 -8.46 -58.13 -7.29
C SER A 265 -7.15 -58.83 -6.87
N HIS A 266 -7.08 -60.11 -7.21
CA HIS A 266 -5.91 -60.96 -7.06
C HIS A 266 -4.64 -60.34 -7.64
N ASN A 267 -3.54 -60.41 -6.88
CA ASN A 267 -2.19 -60.26 -7.42
C ASN A 267 -1.31 -61.39 -6.87
N ASN A 268 -1.07 -62.41 -7.70
CA ASN A 268 -0.12 -63.49 -7.46
C ASN A 268 1.30 -62.95 -7.68
N GLN A 269 2.13 -62.94 -6.63
CA GLN A 269 3.57 -62.78 -6.76
C GLN A 269 4.23 -64.15 -6.90
N THR A 270 4.82 -64.39 -8.07
CA THR A 270 5.69 -65.51 -8.40
C THR A 270 7.08 -65.28 -7.78
N ALA A 271 7.49 -66.16 -6.87
CA ALA A 271 8.86 -66.25 -6.39
C ALA A 271 9.69 -67.10 -7.37
N VAL A 272 10.74 -66.49 -7.96
CA VAL A 272 11.77 -67.19 -8.73
C VAL A 272 12.97 -67.36 -7.82
N ASN A 273 13.22 -68.60 -7.37
CA ASN A 273 14.46 -69.00 -6.73
C ASN A 273 15.41 -69.57 -7.80
N ASN A 274 16.59 -68.95 -7.91
CA ASN A 274 17.71 -69.42 -8.70
C ASN A 274 18.36 -70.65 -8.04
N SER A 275 18.55 -71.72 -8.81
CA SER A 275 19.53 -72.76 -8.54
C SER A 275 20.13 -73.27 -9.85
N ARG A 276 21.37 -72.86 -10.14
CA ARG A 276 22.48 -73.62 -10.73
C ARG A 276 23.69 -72.71 -10.86
#